data_AF-T1A6Y0-F1
#
_entry.id   AF-T1A6Y0-F1
#
_cell.length_a   1.000
_cell.length_b   1.000
_cell.length_c   1.000
_cell.angle_alpha   90.00
_cell.angle_beta   90.00
_cell.angle_gamma   90.00
#
_symmetry.space_group_name_H-M   'P 1'
#
loop_
_entity.id
_entity.type
_entity.pdbx_description
1 polymer ?
#
loop_
_entity_poly.entity_id
_entity_poly.type
_entity_poly.pdbx_seq_one_letter_code
_entity_poly.pdbx_strand_id
1 'polypeptide(L)'
;AESAAKGNTRAAELLLDRALPTLRPVAQPQAMPGVAEAPNLTARADRIVELVAAGEISADIGTSLLSALGQLARIAELDELTRRIEQLEQSHALKPD
;
A
#
# COMPACT_ATOMS: atom_id res chain seq x y z
N ALA A 1 -40.67 14.99 -3.70
CA ALA A 1 -41.18 13.83 -2.95
C ALA A 1 -42.22 13.05 -3.75
N GLU A 2 -43.28 13.68 -4.27
CA GLU A 2 -44.38 12.98 -4.98
C GLU A 2 -43.92 12.11 -6.16
N SER A 3 -43.01 12.59 -7.01
CA SER A 3 -42.54 11.79 -8.16
C SER A 3 -41.72 10.56 -7.72
N ALA A 4 -40.99 10.67 -6.61
CA ALA A 4 -40.27 9.53 -6.02
C ALA A 4 -41.25 8.51 -5.44
N ALA A 5 -42.30 8.97 -4.76
CA ALA A 5 -43.37 8.11 -4.23
C ALA A 5 -44.13 7.33 -5.34
N LYS A 6 -44.09 7.83 -6.58
CA LYS A 6 -44.64 7.16 -7.77
C LYS A 6 -43.64 6.24 -8.49
N GLY A 7 -42.50 5.93 -7.87
CA GLY A 7 -41.52 4.97 -8.38
C GLY A 7 -40.44 5.55 -9.29
N ASN A 8 -40.31 6.88 -9.38
CA ASN A 8 -39.19 7.49 -10.12
C ASN A 8 -37.90 7.38 -9.30
N THR A 9 -37.05 6.41 -9.66
CA THR A 9 -35.79 6.09 -8.99
C THR A 9 -34.81 7.26 -8.95
N ARG A 10 -34.78 8.11 -10.00
CA ARG A 10 -33.90 9.28 -10.07
C ARG A 10 -34.35 10.40 -9.13
N ALA A 11 -35.66 10.57 -8.96
CA ALA A 11 -36.21 11.48 -7.97
C ALA A 11 -35.99 10.97 -6.53
N ALA A 12 -35.96 9.65 -6.33
CA ALA A 12 -35.64 9.04 -5.05
C ALA A 12 -34.14 9.21 -4.71
N GLU A 13 -33.25 8.96 -5.67
CA GLU A 13 -31.80 9.16 -5.55
C GLU A 13 -31.46 10.62 -5.16
N LEU A 14 -32.06 11.60 -5.85
CA LEU A 14 -31.88 13.03 -5.53
C LEU A 14 -32.34 13.38 -4.10
N LEU A 15 -33.41 12.76 -3.61
CA LEU A 15 -33.87 12.98 -2.24
C LEU A 15 -32.95 12.32 -1.21
N LEU A 16 -32.42 11.13 -1.51
CA LEU A 16 -31.45 10.43 -0.66
C LEU A 16 -30.14 11.21 -0.57
N ASP A 17 -29.61 11.73 -1.68
CA ASP A 17 -28.39 12.54 -1.72
C ASP A 17 -28.51 13.86 -0.93
N ARG A 18 -29.73 14.39 -0.79
CA ARG A 18 -30.00 15.61 0.00
C ARG A 18 -30.26 15.33 1.48
N ALA A 19 -30.77 14.15 1.80
CA ALA A 19 -31.13 13.76 3.17
C ALA A 19 -29.99 13.05 3.90
N LEU A 20 -29.12 12.35 3.17
CA LEU A 20 -28.02 11.57 3.71
C LEU A 20 -26.67 12.20 3.30
N PRO A 21 -25.67 12.21 4.19
CA PRO A 21 -24.31 12.54 3.79
C PRO A 21 -23.79 11.52 2.78
N THR A 22 -23.01 11.97 1.79
CA THR A 22 -22.40 11.09 0.80
C THR A 22 -21.46 10.09 1.47
N LEU A 23 -21.86 8.82 1.49
CA LEU A 23 -21.05 7.72 2.00
C LEU A 23 -19.97 7.40 0.97
N ARG A 24 -18.78 7.98 1.15
CA ARG A 24 -17.60 7.56 0.39
C ARG A 24 -17.18 6.18 0.89
N PRO A 25 -16.95 5.20 -0.01
CA PRO A 25 -16.29 3.96 0.38
C PRO A 25 -14.94 4.31 1.02
N VAL A 26 -14.78 3.98 2.30
CA VAL A 26 -13.50 4.10 3.00
C VAL A 26 -12.98 2.68 3.17
N ALA A 27 -11.74 2.43 2.71
CA ALA A 27 -11.06 1.19 3.02
C ALA A 27 -10.92 1.07 4.54
N GLN A 28 -11.46 0.01 5.12
CA GLN A 28 -11.28 -0.22 6.55
C GLN A 28 -9.81 -0.58 6.82
N PRO A 29 -9.21 -0.04 7.90
CA PRO A 29 -7.89 -0.48 8.33
C PRO A 29 -7.87 -2.00 8.54
N GLN A 30 -6.95 -2.68 7.88
CA GLN A 30 -6.74 -4.12 8.07
C GLN A 30 -5.56 -4.34 9.01
N ALA A 31 -5.74 -5.25 9.97
CA ALA A 31 -4.66 -5.68 10.82
C ALA A 31 -3.65 -6.49 9.99
N MET A 32 -2.36 -6.17 10.15
CA MET A 32 -1.27 -6.87 9.47
C MET A 32 -0.26 -7.38 10.50
N PRO A 33 -0.67 -8.33 11.37
CA PRO A 33 0.16 -8.78 12.48
C PRO A 33 1.43 -9.47 11.98
N GLY A 34 2.59 -9.08 12.53
CA GLY A 34 3.87 -9.69 12.21
C GLY A 34 4.59 -9.07 11.01
N VAL A 35 3.94 -8.21 10.22
CA VAL A 35 4.58 -7.57 9.05
C VAL A 35 5.57 -6.49 9.50
N ALA A 36 5.27 -5.73 10.57
CA ALA A 36 6.15 -4.66 11.04
C ALA A 36 7.38 -5.21 11.77
N GLU A 37 7.22 -6.35 12.44
CA GLU A 37 8.22 -7.02 13.27
C GLU A 37 9.16 -7.91 12.44
N ALA A 38 8.78 -8.23 11.20
CA ALA A 38 9.57 -9.09 10.34
C ALA A 38 10.97 -8.48 10.06
N PRO A 39 12.04 -9.31 10.16
CA PRO A 39 13.42 -8.84 10.26
C PRO A 39 13.99 -8.26 8.95
N ASN A 40 13.40 -8.58 7.80
CA ASN A 40 13.86 -8.13 6.49
C ASN A 40 12.71 -8.09 5.48
N LEU A 41 12.97 -7.54 4.29
CA LEU A 41 11.96 -7.38 3.23
C LEU A 41 11.38 -8.71 2.74
N THR A 42 12.18 -9.77 2.68
CA THR A 42 11.72 -11.10 2.28
C THR A 42 10.74 -11.67 3.31
N ALA A 43 11.10 -11.64 4.60
CA ALA A 43 10.22 -12.09 5.68
C ALA A 43 8.92 -11.27 5.74
N ARG A 44 8.95 -9.99 5.37
CA ARG A 44 7.74 -9.15 5.23
C ARG A 44 6.86 -9.64 4.07
N ALA A 45 7.46 -9.92 2.92
CA ALA A 45 6.74 -10.42 1.76
C ALA A 45 6.09 -11.79 2.05
N ASP A 46 6.84 -12.72 2.64
CA ASP A 46 6.33 -14.03 3.04
C ASP A 46 5.16 -13.88 4.01
N ARG A 47 5.27 -12.99 5.00
CA ARG A 47 4.20 -12.73 5.95
C ARG A 47 2.93 -12.17 5.30
N ILE A 48 3.07 -11.29 4.31
CA ILE A 48 1.93 -10.78 3.53
C ILE A 48 1.26 -11.92 2.77
N VAL A 49 2.03 -12.81 2.15
CA VAL A 49 1.51 -13.98 1.44
C VAL A 49 0.74 -14.91 2.38
N GLU A 50 1.26 -15.16 3.58
CA GLU A 50 0.56 -15.94 4.61
C GLU A 50 -0.78 -15.32 5.01
N LEU A 51 -0.84 -14.01 5.21
CA LEU A 51 -2.08 -13.30 5.57
C LEU A 51 -3.12 -13.38 4.45
N VAL A 52 -2.70 -13.28 3.18
CA VAL A 52 -3.58 -13.48 2.02
C VAL A 52 -4.11 -14.92 1.99
N ALA A 53 -3.22 -15.90 2.18
CA ALA A 53 -3.60 -17.32 2.16
C ALA A 53 -4.56 -17.69 3.30
N ALA A 54 -4.42 -17.04 4.46
CA ALA A 54 -5.32 -17.19 5.60
C ALA A 54 -6.67 -16.46 5.44
N GLY A 55 -6.81 -15.59 4.43
CA GLY A 55 -8.02 -14.79 4.21
C GLY A 55 -8.15 -13.57 5.14
N GLU A 56 -7.09 -13.22 5.86
CA GLU A 56 -7.06 -12.05 6.77
C GLU A 56 -7.00 -10.73 6.00
N ILE A 57 -6.35 -10.75 4.82
CA ILE A 57 -6.32 -9.62 3.88
C ILE A 57 -6.70 -10.06 2.47
N SER A 58 -7.21 -9.14 1.66
CA SER A 58 -7.61 -9.46 0.28
C SER A 58 -6.40 -9.64 -0.65
N ALA A 59 -6.58 -10.43 -1.72
CA ALA A 59 -5.54 -10.66 -2.72
C ALA A 59 -5.08 -9.35 -3.42
N ASP A 60 -5.99 -8.40 -3.64
CA ASP A 60 -5.68 -7.10 -4.22
C ASP A 60 -4.76 -6.27 -3.32
N ILE A 61 -5.07 -6.23 -2.02
CA ILE A 61 -4.22 -5.56 -1.01
C ILE A 61 -2.86 -6.25 -0.94
N GLY A 62 -2.81 -7.58 -0.88
CA GLY A 62 -1.56 -8.33 -0.87
C GLY A 62 -0.68 -8.02 -2.09
N THR A 63 -1.26 -7.97 -3.29
CA THR A 63 -0.55 -7.64 -4.53
C THR A 63 0.01 -6.22 -4.49
N SER A 64 -0.78 -5.25 -4.02
CA SER A 64 -0.36 -3.86 -3.88
C SER A 64 0.81 -3.71 -2.91
N LEU A 65 0.76 -4.39 -1.76
CA LEU A 65 1.83 -4.36 -0.75
C LEU A 65 3.12 -5.02 -1.24
N LEU A 66 3.03 -6.16 -1.94
CA LEU A 66 4.20 -6.82 -2.52
C LEU A 66 4.86 -5.94 -3.59
N SER A 67 4.08 -5.23 -4.40
CA SER A 67 4.60 -4.24 -5.35
C SER A 67 5.34 -3.09 -4.65
N ALA A 68 4.75 -2.53 -3.58
CA ALA A 68 5.37 -1.48 -2.79
C ALA A 68 6.68 -1.95 -2.11
N LEU A 69 6.72 -3.18 -1.60
CA LEU A 69 7.94 -3.78 -1.06
C LEU A 69 9.03 -3.94 -2.12
N GLY A 70 8.66 -4.33 -3.35
CA GLY A 70 9.61 -4.40 -4.47
C GLY A 70 10.21 -3.03 -4.83
N GLN A 71 9.40 -1.98 -4.80
CA GLN A 71 9.89 -0.60 -4.97
C GLN A 71 10.85 -0.20 -3.86
N LEU A 72 10.52 -0.52 -2.60
CA LEU A 72 11.39 -0.25 -1.46
C LEU A 72 12.71 -1.02 -1.55
N ALA A 73 12.68 -2.29 -1.98
CA ALA A 73 13.89 -3.09 -2.18
C ALA A 73 14.83 -2.44 -3.20
N ARG A 74 14.29 -1.96 -4.33
CA ARG A 74 15.08 -1.23 -5.33
C ARG A 74 15.68 0.06 -4.76
N ILE A 75 14.94 0.81 -3.94
CA ILE A 75 15.48 2.01 -3.28
C ILE A 75 16.64 1.63 -2.37
N ALA A 76 16.48 0.61 -1.52
CA ALA A 76 17.53 0.15 -0.62
C ALA A 76 18.78 -0.34 -1.37
N GLU A 77 18.61 -1.02 -2.51
CA GLU A 77 19.72 -1.40 -3.39
C GLU A 77 20.46 -0.18 -3.96
N LEU A 78 19.73 0.85 -4.41
CA LEU A 78 20.33 2.08 -4.90
C LEU A 78 21.09 2.84 -3.81
N ASP A 79 20.55 2.87 -2.59
CA ASP A 79 21.22 3.49 -1.44
C ASP A 79 22.51 2.76 -1.08
N GLU A 80 22.51 1.42 -1.13
CA GLU A 80 23.71 0.61 -0.93
C GLU A 80 24.76 0.88 -2.01
N LEU A 81 24.35 0.91 -3.27
CA LEU A 81 25.26 1.19 -4.38
C LEU A 81 25.86 2.59 -4.29
N THR A 82 25.04 3.60 -3.96
CA THR A 82 25.50 4.98 -3.75
C THR A 82 26.57 5.03 -2.67
N ARG A 83 26.31 4.43 -1.51
CA ARG A 83 27.26 4.39 -0.39
C ARG A 83 28.58 3.73 -0.78
N ARG A 84 28.54 2.63 -1.53
CA ARG A 84 29.75 1.94 -2.00
C ARG A 84 30.53 2.78 -3.01
N ILE A 85 29.85 3.50 -3.89
CA ILE A 85 30.49 4.41 -4.85
C ILE A 85 31.20 5.54 -4.09
N GLU A 86 30.52 6.20 -3.15
CA GLU A 86 31.09 7.28 -2.35
C GLU A 86 32.34 6.83 -1.58
N GLN A 87 32.32 5.63 -0.98
CA GLN A 87 33.48 5.06 -0.29
C GLN A 87 34.66 4.81 -1.25
N LEU A 88 34.37 4.33 -2.46
CA LEU A 88 35.40 4.11 -3.49
C LEU A 88 35.98 5.45 -3.96
N GLU A 89 35.15 6.45 -4.23
CA GLU A 89 35.59 7.78 -4.65
C GLU A 89 36.47 8.45 -3.60
N GLN A 90 36.10 8.36 -2.32
CA GLN A 90 36.92 8.84 -1.21
C GLN A 90 38.28 8.13 -1.14
N SER A 91 38.29 6.81 -1.32
CA SER A 91 39.52 6.01 -1.27
C SER A 91 40.49 6.35 -2.41
N HIS A 92 39.97 6.65 -3.60
CA HIS A 92 40.78 7.03 -4.76
C HIS A 92 41.19 8.51 -4.74
N ALA A 93 40.37 9.40 -4.20
CA ALA A 93 40.73 10.81 -4.02
C ALA A 93 41.89 11.02 -3.01
N LEU A 94 42.09 10.07 -2.10
CA LEU A 94 43.15 10.11 -1.07
C LEU A 94 44.46 9.43 -1.49
N LYS A 95 44.60 8.96 -2.73
CA LYS A 95 45.89 8.46 -3.25
C LYS A 95 46.63 9.61 -3.97
N PRO A 96 47.62 10.26 -3.34
CA PRO A 96 48.57 11.07 -4.09
C PRO A 96 49.48 10.14 -4.91
N ASP A 97 49.78 10.55 -6.15
CA ASP A 97 50.82 9.96 -7.00
C ASP A 97 52.20 9.91 -6.32
#